data_AF-A0A9E1QY95-F1
#
_entry.id   AF-A0A9E1QY95-F1
#
_cell.length_a   1.000
_cell.length_b   1.000
_cell.length_c   1.000
_cell.angle_alpha   90.00
_cell.angle_beta   90.00
_cell.angle_gamma   90.00
#
_symmetry.space_group_name_H-M   'P 1'
#
loop_
_entity.id
_entity.type
_entity.pdbx_description
1 polymer ?
#
loop_
_entity_poly.entity_id
_entity_poly.type
_entity_poly.pdbx_seq_one_letter_code
_entity_poly.pdbx_strand_id
1 'polypeptide(L)' 'LTDDISPSAKHKGNLNKLIDKTSCIFTDPQHTSKAANQLAKKFDIKSRELDLLGHNVPLGKKSYIDFLSKLSETVVECLK' A
#
# COMPACT_ATOMS: atom_id res chain seq x y z
N LEU A 1 5.80 -9.41 -9.21
CA LEU A 1 7.02 -9.24 -8.39
C LEU A 1 6.91 -10.30 -7.31
N THR A 2 7.79 -11.30 -7.29
CA THR A 2 7.66 -12.43 -6.36
C THR A 2 7.95 -11.95 -4.93
N ASP A 3 7.00 -12.20 -4.03
CA ASP A 3 6.93 -11.69 -2.65
C ASP A 3 8.09 -12.04 -1.70
N ASP A 4 9.01 -12.90 -2.14
CA ASP A 4 10.10 -13.46 -1.33
C ASP A 4 11.48 -12.84 -1.60
N ILE A 5 11.59 -11.89 -2.53
CA ILE A 5 12.88 -11.28 -2.88
C ILE A 5 13.04 -9.94 -2.19
N SER A 6 13.94 -9.89 -1.21
CA SER A 6 14.39 -8.62 -0.64
C SER A 6 14.89 -7.70 -1.75
N PRO A 7 14.44 -6.43 -1.81
CA PRO A 7 14.83 -5.55 -2.89
C PRO A 7 16.35 -5.37 -2.95
N SER A 8 16.89 -5.38 -4.17
CA SER A 8 18.33 -5.18 -4.41
C SER A 8 18.81 -3.85 -3.82
N ALA A 9 20.11 -3.75 -3.50
CA ALA A 9 20.68 -2.52 -2.96
C ALA A 9 20.40 -1.30 -3.85
N LYS A 10 20.45 -1.48 -5.18
CA LYS A 10 20.08 -0.45 -6.16
C LYS A 10 18.61 -0.02 -6.02
N HIS A 11 17.70 -0.98 -5.88
CA HIS A 11 16.28 -0.69 -5.69
C HIS A 11 16.02 0.05 -4.37
N LYS A 12 16.63 -0.39 -3.27
CA LYS A 12 16.54 0.30 -1.97
C LYS A 12 17.08 1.74 -2.05
N GLY A 13 18.20 1.95 -2.74
CA GLY A 13 18.76 3.28 -2.96
C GLY A 13 17.81 4.21 -3.73
N ASN A 14 17.09 3.68 -4.71
CA ASN A 14 16.08 4.45 -5.44
C ASN A 14 14.87 4.79 -4.56
N LEU A 15 14.38 3.84 -3.74
CA LEU A 15 13.28 4.10 -2.81
C LEU A 15 13.63 5.21 -1.81
N ASN A 16 14.84 5.19 -1.25
CA ASN A 16 15.29 6.24 -0.32
C ASN A 16 15.30 7.64 -0.98
N LYS A 17 15.56 7.74 -2.29
CA LYS A 17 15.54 9.03 -3.01
C LYS A 17 14.12 9.59 -3.22
N LEU A 18 13.11 8.72 -3.22
CA LEU A 18 11.72 9.10 -3.41
C LEU A 18 11.03 9.42 -2.08
N ILE A 19 11.65 9.05 -0.96
CA ILE A 19 11.03 9.05 0.37
C ILE A 19 10.67 10.47 0.83
N ASP A 20 11.53 11.46 0.58
CA ASP A 20 11.30 12.86 0.96
C ASP A 20 10.09 13.49 0.25
N LYS A 21 9.62 12.87 -0.84
CA LYS A 21 8.45 13.31 -1.63
C LYS A 21 7.23 12.42 -1.41
N THR A 22 7.32 11.43 -0.53
CA THR A 22 6.27 10.43 -0.33
C THR A 22 5.41 10.81 0.86
N SER A 23 4.10 10.96 0.64
CA SER A 23 3.12 11.24 1.70
C SER A 23 2.52 9.97 2.32
N CYS A 24 2.42 8.89 1.55
CA CYS A 24 1.85 7.61 1.98
C CYS A 24 2.50 6.42 1.28
N ILE A 25 2.62 5.30 2.00
CA ILE A 25 2.97 3.98 1.46
C ILE A 25 1.76 3.06 1.55
N PHE A 26 1.36 2.48 0.42
CA PHE A 26 0.29 1.48 0.36
C PHE A 26 0.87 0.06 0.36
N THR A 27 0.25 -0.83 1.12
CA THR A 27 0.50 -2.28 1.11
C THR A 27 -0.73 -3.01 0.60
N ASP A 28 -0.58 -4.22 0.04
CA ASP A 28 -1.73 -5.05 -0.34
C ASP A 28 -1.77 -6.32 0.54
N PRO A 29 -2.95 -6.79 0.98
CA PRO A 29 -3.07 -7.95 1.86
C PRO A 29 -2.42 -9.24 1.33
N GLN A 30 -2.32 -9.40 0.00
CA GLN A 30 -1.76 -10.60 -0.62
C GLN A 30 -0.24 -10.57 -0.74
N HIS A 31 0.38 -9.43 -0.45
CA HIS A 31 1.82 -9.21 -0.63
C HIS A 31 2.54 -8.97 0.70
N THR A 32 3.83 -9.32 0.76
CA THR A 32 4.59 -9.14 2.01
C THR A 32 4.83 -7.66 2.31
N SER A 33 4.36 -7.21 3.47
CA SER A 33 4.41 -5.79 3.85
C SER A 33 5.67 -5.38 4.62
N LYS A 34 6.63 -6.30 4.83
CA LYS A 34 7.76 -6.08 5.74
C LYS A 34 8.64 -4.90 5.34
N ALA A 35 9.03 -4.81 4.06
CA ALA A 35 9.88 -3.73 3.57
C ALA A 35 9.15 -2.38 3.59
N ALA A 36 7.88 -2.36 3.18
CA ALA A 36 7.03 -1.17 3.22
C ALA A 36 6.86 -0.64 4.66
N ASN A 37 6.55 -1.52 5.61
CA ASN A 37 6.40 -1.17 7.02
C ASN A 37 7.71 -0.67 7.65
N GLN A 38 8.84 -1.26 7.27
CA GLN A 38 10.17 -0.79 7.70
C GLN A 38 10.47 0.62 7.17
N LEU A 39 10.15 0.90 5.91
CA LEU A 39 10.33 2.23 5.32
C LEU A 39 9.39 3.26 5.97
N ALA A 40 8.10 2.93 6.11
CA ALA A 40 7.11 3.78 6.76
C ALA A 40 7.56 4.19 8.17
N LYS A 41 7.98 3.20 8.99
CA LYS A 41 8.49 3.46 10.35
C LYS A 41 9.80 4.25 10.37
N LYS A 42 10.73 3.95 9.45
CA LYS A 42 12.05 4.60 9.42
C LYS A 42 11.96 6.08 9.05
N PHE A 43 11.03 6.43 8.16
CA PHE A 43 10.91 7.78 7.61
C PHE A 43 9.68 8.53 8.12
N ASP A 44 8.97 7.97 9.10
CA ASP A 44 7.74 8.53 9.69
C ASP A 44 6.67 8.88 8.64
N ILE A 45 6.48 7.98 7.67
CA ILE A 45 5.51 8.12 6.59
C ILE A 45 4.26 7.31 6.92
N LYS A 46 3.08 7.89 6.63
CA LYS A 46 1.79 7.21 6.77
C LYS A 46 1.77 5.93 5.93
N SER A 47 1.17 4.87 6.45
CA SER A 47 0.92 3.66 5.67
C SER A 47 -0.49 3.13 5.87
N ARG A 48 -1.04 2.57 4.80
CA ARG A 48 -2.37 1.93 4.80
C ARG A 48 -2.34 0.67 3.93
N GLU A 49 -3.07 -0.33 4.38
CA GLU A 49 -3.39 -1.48 3.54
C GLU A 49 -4.49 -1.09 2.55
N LEU A 50 -4.23 -1.33 1.27
CA LEU A 50 -5.09 -1.09 0.13
C LEU A 50 -5.50 -2.44 -0.46
N ASP A 51 -6.73 -2.85 -0.19
CA ASP A 51 -7.29 -4.12 -0.64
C ASP A 51 -7.61 -4.07 -2.15
N LEU A 52 -6.72 -4.57 -3.01
CA LEU A 52 -6.90 -4.50 -4.47
C LEU A 52 -7.90 -5.52 -5.04
N LEU A 53 -8.35 -6.50 -4.24
CA LEU A 53 -9.31 -7.51 -4.67
C LEU A 53 -10.67 -7.43 -3.96
N GLY A 54 -10.82 -6.52 -3.00
CA GLY A 54 -12.06 -6.37 -2.25
C GLY A 54 -12.37 -7.57 -1.38
N HIS A 55 -11.36 -8.18 -0.75
CA HIS A 55 -11.53 -9.28 0.22
C HIS A 55 -12.57 -8.96 1.30
N ASN A 56 -12.68 -7.68 1.69
CA ASN A 56 -13.61 -7.22 2.71
C ASN A 56 -14.95 -6.70 2.16
N VAL A 57 -15.24 -6.90 0.87
CA VAL A 57 -16.45 -6.39 0.20
C VAL A 57 -17.44 -7.55 -0.01
N PRO A 58 -18.59 -7.56 0.67
CA PRO A 58 -19.59 -8.61 0.50
C PRO A 58 -20.13 -8.67 -0.93
N LEU A 59 -20.40 -9.88 -1.42
CA LEU A 59 -21.04 -10.08 -2.72
C LEU A 59 -22.47 -9.56 -2.72
N GLY A 60 -22.83 -8.82 -3.76
CA GLY A 60 -24.16 -8.26 -3.94
C GLY A 60 -24.23 -7.39 -5.19
N LYS A 61 -25.43 -6.90 -5.52
CA LYS A 61 -25.64 -6.08 -6.73
C LYS A 61 -24.77 -4.80 -6.76
N LYS A 62 -24.33 -4.32 -5.59
CA LYS A 62 -23.54 -3.10 -5.44
C LYS A 62 -22.05 -3.35 -5.16
N SER A 63 -21.61 -4.61 -5.03
CA SER A 63 -20.27 -4.95 -4.55
C SER A 63 -19.14 -4.26 -5.33
N TYR A 64 -19.30 -4.12 -6.65
CA TYR A 64 -18.30 -3.43 -7.48
C TYR A 64 -18.17 -1.93 -7.13
N ILE A 65 -19.29 -1.25 -6.90
CA ILE A 65 -19.28 0.17 -6.51
C ILE A 65 -18.81 0.32 -5.07
N ASP A 66 -19.21 -0.58 -4.18
CA ASP A 66 -18.78 -0.58 -2.77
C ASP A 66 -17.26 -0.81 -2.68
N PHE A 67 -16.71 -1.71 -3.50
CA PHE A 67 -15.28 -1.92 -3.65
C PHE A 67 -14.54 -0.66 -4.11
N LEU A 68 -14.98 -0.04 -5.21
CA LEU A 68 -14.34 1.18 -5.72
C LEU A 68 -14.42 2.34 -4.72
N SER A 69 -15.55 2.47 -4.02
CA SER A 69 -15.75 3.46 -2.96
C SER A 69 -14.75 3.22 -1.84
N LYS A 70 -14.67 1.99 -1.32
CA LYS A 70 -13.75 1.65 -0.22
C LYS A 70 -12.28 1.82 -0.60
N LEU A 71 -11.90 1.40 -1.82
CA LEU A 71 -10.57 1.60 -2.36
C LEU A 71 -10.21 3.09 -2.40
N SER A 72 -11.13 3.92 -2.92
CA SER A 72 -10.93 5.37 -3.03
C SER A 72 -10.83 6.06 -1.67
N GLU A 73 -11.66 5.65 -0.70
CA GLU A 73 -11.63 6.15 0.68
C GLU A 73 -10.27 5.88 1.32
N THR A 74 -9.75 4.66 1.22
CA THR A 74 -8.44 4.28 1.76
C THR A 74 -7.31 5.13 1.18
N VAL A 75 -7.34 5.40 -0.14
CA VAL A 75 -6.34 6.26 -0.80
C VAL A 75 -6.41 7.68 -0.25
N VAL A 76 -7.61 8.25 -0.21
CA VAL A 76 -7.83 9.62 0.27
C VAL A 76 -7.46 9.76 1.74
N GLU A 77 -7.82 8.80 2.60
CA GLU A 77 -7.49 8.81 4.02
C GLU A 77 -5.99 8.77 4.31
N CYS A 78 -5.20 8.10 3.46
CA CYS A 78 -3.76 8.07 3.65
C CYS A 78 -3.05 9.33 3.13
N LEU A 79 -3.59 9.93 2.06
CA LEU A 79 -3.00 11.10 1.41
C LEU A 79 -3.39 12.43 2.07
N LYS A 80 -4.50 12.47 2.82
CA LYS A 80 -4.83 13.56 3.77
C LYS A 80 -3.81 13.57 4.90
#